data_AF-A0A962E8K1-F1
#
_entry.id   AF-A0A962E8K1-F1
#
_cell.length_a   1.000
_cell.length_b   1.000
_cell.length_c   1.000
_cell.angle_alpha   90.00
_cell.angle_beta   90.00
_cell.angle_gamma   90.00
#
_symmetry.space_group_name_H-M   'P 1'
#
loop_
_entity.id
_entity.type
_entity.pdbx_description
1 polymer ?
#
loop_
_entity_poly.entity_id
_entity_poly.type
_entity_poly.pdbx_seq_one_letter_code
_entity_poly.pdbx_strand_id
1 'polypeptide(L)'
;MRSHMRLLFPMLALLCSCSTTDSARPTRVFVDSLEAQQLFADDAESTLRRDAEGRPLPPLAATRPYLVESPQGNRSDEYYWLRDDSRSDPEMLAYLEAENAYQQAMMAHTEGLQQQIYEELVGRIKPDDASVPERINGYWYYRRYQPGQDYPIYARRRQDMEQAEEILLDGNALAGDAGFFQIGN
;
A
#
# COMPACT_ATOMS: atom_id res chain seq x y z
N MET A 1 -4.87 -54.50 -58.02
CA MET A 1 -6.17 -55.11 -58.40
C MET A 1 -7.07 -55.17 -57.18
N ARG A 2 -8.35 -54.81 -57.35
CA ARG A 2 -9.47 -54.74 -56.37
C ARG A 2 -9.51 -53.44 -55.54
N SER A 3 -10.20 -52.39 -55.99
CA SER A 3 -11.68 -52.19 -56.10
C SER A 3 -12.31 -52.04 -54.71
N HIS A 4 -12.59 -50.81 -54.24
CA HIS A 4 -13.85 -50.05 -54.41
C HIS A 4 -15.10 -50.72 -53.81
N MET A 5 -15.61 -50.15 -52.70
CA MET A 5 -17.04 -50.05 -52.27
C MET A 5 -17.07 -49.16 -51.00
N ARG A 6 -17.42 -47.87 -50.96
CA ARG A 6 -18.66 -47.08 -51.22
C ARG A 6 -19.85 -47.32 -50.26
N LEU A 7 -20.36 -46.18 -49.75
CA LEU A 7 -21.66 -45.85 -49.09
C LEU A 7 -21.58 -45.78 -47.54
N LEU A 8 -22.10 -44.77 -46.81
CA LEU A 8 -23.27 -43.90 -47.01
C LEU A 8 -23.16 -42.59 -46.15
N PHE A 9 -23.79 -41.49 -46.60
CA PHE A 9 -24.01 -40.14 -45.99
C PHE A 9 -24.73 -40.16 -44.60
N PRO A 10 -24.83 -39.06 -43.78
CA PRO A 10 -25.17 -37.68 -44.20
C PRO A 10 -24.66 -36.44 -43.38
N MET A 11 -24.69 -35.28 -44.06
CA MET A 11 -25.26 -33.98 -43.68
C MET A 11 -25.20 -33.52 -42.20
N LEU A 12 -24.32 -32.55 -41.89
CA LEU A 12 -24.67 -31.46 -40.98
C LEU A 12 -23.83 -30.22 -41.30
N ALA A 13 -24.52 -29.15 -41.69
CA ALA A 13 -23.96 -27.81 -41.77
C ALA A 13 -23.81 -27.25 -40.35
N LEU A 14 -22.64 -26.69 -40.02
CA LEU A 14 -22.55 -25.69 -38.98
C LEU A 14 -21.39 -24.73 -39.29
N LEU A 15 -21.77 -23.56 -39.79
CA LEU A 15 -20.98 -22.34 -39.68
C LEU A 15 -20.80 -22.06 -38.19
N CYS A 16 -19.56 -22.12 -37.69
CA CYS A 16 -19.22 -21.56 -36.40
C CYS A 16 -18.16 -20.48 -36.61
N SER A 17 -18.63 -19.28 -36.93
CA SER A 17 -17.94 -18.04 -36.65
C SER A 17 -18.04 -17.78 -35.14
N CYS A 18 -16.94 -17.85 -34.41
CA CYS A 18 -16.83 -17.19 -33.10
C CYS A 18 -15.37 -16.96 -32.73
N SER A 19 -14.97 -15.70 -32.87
CA SER A 19 -14.06 -14.93 -32.03
C SER A 19 -13.00 -15.70 -31.22
N THR A 20 -11.75 -15.53 -31.64
CA THR A 20 -10.58 -15.56 -30.76
C THR A 20 -10.79 -14.57 -29.62
N THR A 21 -11.14 -15.05 -28.44
CA THR A 21 -11.11 -14.25 -27.20
C THR A 21 -9.66 -14.20 -26.73
N ASP A 22 -8.98 -13.14 -27.16
CA ASP A 22 -7.71 -12.68 -26.62
C ASP A 22 -7.94 -12.20 -25.18
N SER A 23 -7.78 -13.13 -24.23
CA SER A 23 -7.81 -12.86 -22.79
C SER A 23 -6.43 -12.37 -22.34
N ALA A 24 -6.01 -11.23 -22.87
CA ALA A 24 -4.96 -10.43 -22.27
C ALA A 24 -5.50 -9.88 -20.93
N ARG A 25 -5.25 -10.61 -19.82
CA ARG A 25 -5.38 -10.03 -18.49
C ARG A 25 -4.40 -8.86 -18.41
N PRO A 26 -4.82 -7.65 -18.05
CA PRO A 26 -3.87 -6.59 -17.79
C PRO A 26 -3.02 -7.06 -16.60
N THR A 27 -1.72 -7.22 -16.84
CA THR A 27 -0.71 -7.26 -15.79
C THR A 27 -0.95 -6.01 -14.95
N ARG A 28 -1.46 -6.18 -13.72
CA ARG A 28 -1.70 -5.08 -12.78
C ARG A 28 -0.34 -4.43 -12.58
N VAL A 29 -0.20 -3.26 -13.18
CA VAL A 29 0.99 -2.42 -13.16
C VAL A 29 1.22 -2.12 -11.68
N PHE A 30 2.23 -2.75 -11.08
CA PHE A 30 2.75 -2.42 -9.74
C PHE A 30 3.58 -1.12 -9.79
N VAL A 31 3.47 -0.38 -10.90
CA VAL A 31 4.20 0.82 -11.26
C VAL A 31 3.21 1.98 -11.25
N ASP A 32 2.53 2.20 -10.13
CA ASP A 32 1.54 3.30 -10.03
C ASP A 32 1.46 3.91 -8.62
N SER A 33 2.33 3.51 -7.68
CA SER A 33 2.51 4.27 -6.42
C SER A 33 3.61 5.33 -6.56
N LEU A 34 4.72 4.99 -7.24
CA LEU A 34 5.79 5.94 -7.55
C LEU A 34 5.40 6.93 -8.66
N GLU A 35 4.74 6.48 -9.73
CA GLU A 35 4.27 7.40 -10.80
C GLU A 35 3.16 8.34 -10.31
N ALA A 36 2.24 7.86 -9.46
CA ALA A 36 1.27 8.73 -8.80
C ALA A 36 1.94 9.71 -7.83
N GLN A 37 2.95 9.27 -7.05
CA GLN A 37 3.74 10.17 -6.21
C GLN A 37 4.51 11.20 -7.04
N GLN A 38 5.04 10.83 -8.21
CA GLN A 38 5.75 11.73 -9.12
C GLN A 38 4.83 12.77 -9.76
N LEU A 39 3.62 12.39 -10.19
CA LEU A 39 2.64 13.34 -10.73
C LEU A 39 2.18 14.38 -9.71
N PHE A 40 2.01 14.00 -8.43
CA PHE A 40 1.69 14.97 -7.37
C PHE A 40 2.91 15.78 -6.89
N ALA A 41 4.13 15.24 -7.03
CA ALA A 41 5.37 15.94 -6.66
C ALA A 41 5.73 17.04 -7.67
N ASP A 42 5.49 16.82 -8.97
CA ASP A 42 5.77 17.80 -10.03
C ASP A 42 4.92 19.08 -9.88
N ASP A 43 3.65 18.93 -9.46
CA ASP A 43 2.75 20.06 -9.20
C ASP A 43 3.14 20.81 -7.90
N ALA A 44 3.72 20.10 -6.92
CA ALA A 44 4.12 20.65 -5.65
C ALA A 44 5.44 21.44 -5.73
N GLU A 45 6.42 20.97 -6.52
CA GLU A 45 7.72 21.65 -6.69
C GLU A 45 7.58 23.03 -7.34
N SER A 46 6.59 23.18 -8.23
CA SER A 46 6.25 24.42 -8.93
C SER A 46 5.88 25.59 -8.00
N THR A 47 5.43 25.30 -6.78
CA THR A 47 4.96 26.32 -5.82
C THR A 47 6.00 26.73 -4.77
N LEU A 48 7.16 26.08 -4.73
CA LEU A 48 8.18 26.32 -3.72
C LEU A 48 8.92 27.64 -3.97
N ARG A 49 9.00 28.47 -2.92
CA ARG A 49 9.88 29.64 -2.92
C ARG A 49 11.32 29.16 -2.86
N ARG A 50 12.22 29.84 -3.57
CA ARG A 50 13.65 29.53 -3.56
C ARG A 50 14.48 30.74 -3.12
N ASP A 51 15.62 30.50 -2.51
CA ASP A 51 16.59 31.54 -2.16
C ASP A 51 17.44 31.97 -3.36
N ALA A 52 18.39 32.89 -3.14
CA ALA A 52 19.27 33.39 -4.19
C ALA A 52 20.19 32.30 -4.77
N GLU A 53 20.44 31.24 -4.02
CA GLU A 53 21.22 30.07 -4.40
C GLU A 53 20.36 28.95 -5.04
N GLY A 54 19.05 29.16 -5.19
CA GLY A 54 18.12 28.21 -5.80
C GLY A 54 17.67 27.07 -4.88
N ARG A 55 17.99 27.13 -3.59
CA ARG A 55 17.53 26.14 -2.59
C ARG A 55 16.08 26.41 -2.23
N PRO A 56 15.24 25.38 -2.04
CA PRO A 56 13.88 25.57 -1.60
C PRO A 56 13.88 26.20 -0.20
N LEU A 57 12.96 27.13 0.03
CA LEU A 57 12.75 27.78 1.32
C LEU A 57 11.66 27.02 2.09
N PRO A 58 11.77 26.90 3.42
CA PRO A 58 10.73 26.27 4.22
C PRO A 58 9.44 27.10 4.14
N PRO A 59 8.26 26.44 4.15
CA PRO A 59 7.00 27.14 4.22
C PRO A 59 6.89 27.90 5.55
N LEU A 60 6.28 29.07 5.52
CA LEU A 60 6.08 29.90 6.71
C LEU A 60 4.64 29.74 7.20
N ALA A 61 4.47 29.15 8.37
CA ALA A 61 3.17 29.04 9.01
C ALA A 61 2.62 30.43 9.38
N ALA A 62 1.32 30.64 9.16
CA ALA A 62 0.64 31.85 9.61
C ALA A 62 0.60 31.87 11.15
N THR A 63 0.93 33.01 11.75
CA THR A 63 0.78 33.22 13.21
C THR A 63 -0.62 33.73 13.52
N ARG A 64 -1.37 33.03 14.37
CA ARG A 64 -2.72 33.43 14.82
C ARG A 64 -2.75 33.46 16.35
N PRO A 65 -2.91 34.64 16.98
CA PRO A 65 -2.89 34.71 18.44
C PRO A 65 -4.00 33.84 19.02
N TYR A 66 -3.63 32.86 19.83
CA TYR A 66 -4.55 31.97 20.53
C TYR A 66 -4.06 31.73 21.96
N LEU A 67 -4.95 31.88 22.94
CA LEU A 67 -4.65 31.65 24.34
C LEU A 67 -5.12 30.26 24.74
N VAL A 68 -4.20 29.37 25.06
CA VAL A 68 -4.52 28.06 25.61
C VAL A 68 -4.65 28.22 27.12
N GLU A 69 -5.87 28.09 27.62
CA GLU A 69 -6.17 28.13 29.04
C GLU A 69 -5.83 26.79 29.70
N SER A 70 -5.17 26.84 30.86
CA SER A 70 -4.92 25.64 31.66
C SER A 70 -5.00 25.94 33.16
N PRO A 71 -5.34 24.95 34.00
CA PRO A 71 -5.39 25.13 35.45
C PRO A 71 -4.05 25.61 36.06
N GLN A 72 -2.93 25.37 35.38
CA GLN A 72 -1.58 25.72 35.81
C GLN A 72 -1.09 27.06 35.25
N GLY A 73 -1.92 27.75 34.47
CA GLY A 73 -1.61 29.05 33.85
C GLY A 73 -1.91 29.06 32.35
N ASN A 74 -2.22 30.25 31.83
CA ASN A 74 -2.52 30.43 30.42
C ASN A 74 -1.22 30.59 29.61
N ARG A 75 -1.19 30.05 28.39
CA ARG A 75 -0.06 30.20 27.45
C ARG A 75 -0.55 30.73 26.10
N SER A 76 0.22 31.61 25.47
CA SER A 76 0.02 31.98 24.06
C SER A 76 0.57 30.86 23.18
N ASP A 77 -0.19 30.45 22.16
CA ASP A 77 0.23 29.49 21.15
C ASP A 77 -0.23 30.00 19.78
N GLU A 78 0.67 30.67 19.04
CA GLU A 78 0.30 31.27 17.75
C GLU A 78 -0.02 30.23 16.66
N TYR A 79 0.24 28.95 16.89
CA TYR A 79 0.09 27.87 15.92
C TYR A 79 -1.00 26.87 16.29
N TYR A 80 -1.82 27.20 17.30
CA TYR A 80 -2.91 26.32 17.73
C TYR A 80 -3.89 25.95 16.60
N TRP A 81 -4.02 26.81 15.59
CA TRP A 81 -4.88 26.59 14.43
C TRP A 81 -4.47 25.39 13.55
N LEU A 82 -3.22 24.92 13.62
CA LEU A 82 -2.79 23.70 12.92
C LEU A 82 -3.42 22.44 13.52
N ARG A 83 -4.00 22.53 14.72
CA ARG A 83 -4.76 21.44 15.31
C ARG A 83 -6.19 21.46 14.78
N ASP A 84 -6.49 20.49 13.93
CA ASP A 84 -7.86 20.17 13.54
C ASP A 84 -8.17 18.71 13.86
N ASP A 85 -9.06 18.49 14.83
CA ASP A 85 -9.46 17.16 15.25
C ASP A 85 -10.21 16.42 14.12
N SER A 86 -10.86 17.15 13.18
CA SER A 86 -11.54 16.59 12.00
C SER A 86 -10.61 16.25 10.84
N ARG A 87 -9.38 16.79 10.83
CA ARG A 87 -8.36 16.62 9.78
C ARG A 87 -8.85 16.98 8.37
N SER A 88 -9.68 18.02 8.27
CA SER A 88 -10.31 18.46 7.03
C SER A 88 -10.15 19.95 6.75
N ASP A 89 -9.56 20.72 7.66
CA ASP A 89 -9.28 22.14 7.45
C ASP A 89 -8.35 22.36 6.24
N PRO A 90 -8.82 23.04 5.17
CA PRO A 90 -8.03 23.25 3.96
C PRO A 90 -6.78 24.10 4.19
N GLU A 91 -6.77 25.03 5.16
CA GLU A 91 -5.59 25.85 5.42
C GLU A 91 -4.48 25.03 6.09
N MET A 92 -4.87 24.11 6.97
CA MET A 92 -3.96 23.18 7.63
C MET A 92 -3.41 22.16 6.61
N LEU A 93 -4.27 21.57 5.77
CA LEU A 93 -3.85 20.63 4.74
C LEU A 93 -2.90 21.28 3.72
N ALA A 94 -3.20 22.49 3.26
CA ALA A 94 -2.33 23.22 2.35
C ALA A 94 -0.94 23.49 2.96
N TYR A 95 -0.87 23.77 4.27
CA TYR A 95 0.40 23.92 4.96
C TYR A 95 1.18 22.60 5.04
N LEU A 96 0.52 21.48 5.34
CA LEU A 96 1.15 20.15 5.37
C LEU A 96 1.64 19.70 3.99
N GLU A 97 0.88 19.99 2.93
CA GLU A 97 1.29 19.73 1.55
C GLU A 97 2.54 20.55 1.19
N ALA A 98 2.61 21.83 1.58
CA ALA A 98 3.78 22.66 1.38
C ALA A 98 5.02 22.15 2.14
N GLU A 99 4.83 21.62 3.36
CA GLU A 99 5.91 20.99 4.14
C GLU A 99 6.40 19.69 3.48
N ASN A 100 5.48 18.85 2.97
CA ASN A 100 5.85 17.64 2.23
C ASN A 100 6.64 17.99 0.95
N ALA A 101 6.22 19.02 0.22
CA ALA A 101 6.91 19.49 -0.98
C ALA A 101 8.34 19.98 -0.65
N TYR A 102 8.48 20.76 0.42
CA TYR A 102 9.79 21.22 0.89
C TYR A 102 10.68 20.05 1.32
N GLN A 103 10.12 19.07 2.05
CA GLN A 103 10.84 17.86 2.46
C GLN A 103 11.34 17.07 1.26
N GLN A 104 10.50 16.85 0.25
CA GLN A 104 10.88 16.14 -0.99
C GLN A 104 12.03 16.88 -1.69
N ALA A 105 11.88 18.19 -1.92
CA ALA A 105 12.90 18.99 -2.61
C ALA A 105 14.25 19.01 -1.86
N MET A 106 14.22 19.10 -0.52
CA MET A 106 15.44 19.06 0.30
C MET A 106 16.08 17.66 0.34
N MET A 107 15.28 16.60 0.31
CA MET A 107 15.76 15.22 0.40
C MET A 107 16.05 14.56 -0.94
N ALA A 108 15.73 15.19 -2.06
CA ALA A 108 15.92 14.66 -3.42
C ALA A 108 17.34 14.09 -3.65
N HIS A 109 18.37 14.81 -3.19
CA HIS A 109 19.77 14.36 -3.33
C HIS A 109 20.12 13.07 -2.58
N THR A 110 19.25 12.60 -1.66
CA THR A 110 19.44 11.38 -0.87
C THR A 110 18.59 10.20 -1.34
N GLU A 111 17.75 10.37 -2.36
CA GLU A 111 16.84 9.31 -2.84
C GLU A 111 17.57 8.01 -3.19
N GLY A 112 18.74 8.10 -3.85
CA GLY A 112 19.56 6.92 -4.16
C GLY A 112 20.04 6.18 -2.90
N LEU A 113 20.39 6.91 -1.84
CA LEU A 113 20.78 6.30 -0.55
C LEU A 113 19.57 5.69 0.16
N GLN A 114 18.41 6.35 0.13
CA GLN A 114 17.17 5.84 0.70
C GLN A 114 16.78 4.51 0.04
N GLN A 115 16.86 4.44 -1.29
CA GLN A 115 16.57 3.22 -2.04
C GLN A 115 17.53 2.07 -1.69
N GLN A 116 18.83 2.36 -1.57
CA GLN A 116 19.82 1.36 -1.15
C GLN A 116 19.51 0.80 0.24
N ILE A 117 19.19 1.68 1.20
CA ILE A 117 18.84 1.27 2.57
C ILE A 117 17.53 0.47 2.56
N TYR A 118 16.54 0.88 1.77
CA TYR A 118 15.28 0.16 1.63
C TYR A 118 15.49 -1.27 1.14
N GLU A 119 16.26 -1.46 0.07
CA GLU A 119 16.58 -2.78 -0.48
C GLU A 119 17.36 -3.64 0.52
N GLU A 120 18.30 -3.05 1.25
CA GLU A 120 19.05 -3.74 2.28
C GLU A 120 18.14 -4.22 3.43
N LEU A 121 17.23 -3.37 3.91
CA LEU A 121 16.30 -3.70 4.98
C LEU A 121 15.32 -4.78 4.55
N VAL A 122 14.70 -4.64 3.38
CA VAL A 122 13.77 -5.65 2.84
C VAL A 122 14.50 -6.96 2.58
N GLY A 123 15.72 -6.92 2.04
CA GLY A 123 16.54 -8.11 1.79
C GLY A 123 16.92 -8.88 3.06
N ARG A 124 16.86 -8.26 4.24
CA ARG A 124 17.10 -8.91 5.54
C ARG A 124 15.85 -9.55 6.14
N ILE A 125 14.65 -9.24 5.62
CA ILE A 125 13.38 -9.78 6.10
C ILE A 125 13.08 -11.10 5.38
N LYS A 126 12.61 -12.10 6.12
CA LYS A 126 12.15 -13.38 5.54
C LYS A 126 10.70 -13.22 5.05
N PRO A 127 10.41 -13.34 3.75
CA PRO A 127 9.05 -13.13 3.24
C PRO A 127 8.04 -14.18 3.70
N ASP A 128 8.51 -15.37 4.06
CA ASP A 128 7.71 -16.52 4.48
C ASP A 128 7.81 -16.80 5.99
N ASP A 129 8.01 -15.75 6.79
CA ASP A 129 8.18 -15.90 8.23
C ASP A 129 6.91 -16.43 8.92
N ALA A 130 7.12 -17.22 9.97
CA ALA A 130 6.05 -17.79 10.76
C ALA A 130 6.40 -17.76 12.25
N SER A 131 5.40 -17.51 13.10
CA SER A 131 5.59 -17.55 14.54
C SER A 131 5.82 -18.99 15.02
N VAL A 132 6.51 -19.11 16.15
CA VAL A 132 6.58 -20.39 16.87
C VAL A 132 5.15 -20.84 17.25
N PRO A 133 4.72 -22.07 16.91
CA PRO A 133 3.39 -22.54 17.25
C PRO A 133 3.18 -22.68 18.76
N GLU A 134 2.04 -22.23 19.26
CA GLU A 134 1.65 -22.33 20.67
C GLU A 134 0.46 -23.28 20.84
N ARG A 135 0.55 -24.20 21.83
CA ARG A 135 -0.50 -25.18 22.09
C ARG A 135 -1.49 -24.71 23.15
N ILE A 136 -2.75 -24.51 22.75
CA ILE A 136 -3.85 -24.09 23.63
C ILE A 136 -5.07 -24.98 23.37
N ASN A 137 -5.59 -25.63 24.42
CA ASN A 137 -6.83 -26.42 24.37
C ASN A 137 -6.88 -27.50 23.27
N GLY A 138 -5.76 -28.18 23.00
CA GLY A 138 -5.68 -29.21 21.97
C GLY A 138 -5.60 -28.68 20.53
N TYR A 139 -5.39 -27.37 20.37
CA TYR A 139 -5.06 -26.73 19.10
C TYR A 139 -3.69 -26.09 19.20
N TRP A 140 -3.06 -25.97 18.04
CA TRP A 140 -1.84 -25.20 17.87
C TRP A 140 -2.15 -23.96 17.07
N TYR A 141 -1.78 -22.79 17.61
CA TYR A 141 -1.99 -21.50 17.01
C TYR A 141 -0.67 -20.94 16.51
N TYR A 142 -0.71 -20.33 15.33
CA TYR A 142 0.43 -19.61 14.77
C TYR A 142 -0.07 -18.55 13.79
N ARG A 143 0.80 -17.61 13.48
CA ARG A 143 0.64 -16.69 12.35
C ARG A 143 1.75 -16.92 11.34
N ARG A 144 1.44 -16.75 10.06
CA ARG A 144 2.40 -16.84 8.97
C ARG A 144 2.21 -15.70 7.98
N TYR A 145 3.30 -15.30 7.36
CA TYR A 145 3.30 -14.38 6.23
C TYR A 145 3.40 -15.18 4.92
N GLN A 146 2.88 -14.59 3.84
CA GLN A 146 3.08 -15.12 2.50
C GLN A 146 3.98 -14.13 1.74
N PRO A 147 4.87 -14.62 0.86
CA PRO A 147 5.68 -13.74 0.04
C PRO A 147 4.82 -12.76 -0.77
N GLY A 148 5.15 -11.47 -0.68
CA GLY A 148 4.43 -10.40 -1.37
C GLY A 148 3.08 -10.03 -0.75
N GLN A 149 2.80 -10.46 0.48
CA GLN A 149 1.63 -10.08 1.25
C GLN A 149 2.05 -9.30 2.49
N ASP A 150 1.34 -8.21 2.79
CA ASP A 150 1.72 -7.28 3.85
C ASP A 150 1.19 -7.71 5.23
N TYR A 151 0.12 -8.52 5.27
CA TYR A 151 -0.57 -8.89 6.50
C TYR A 151 -0.41 -10.38 6.85
N PRO A 152 -0.38 -10.70 8.16
CA PRO A 152 -0.32 -12.08 8.61
C PRO A 152 -1.63 -12.82 8.40
N ILE A 153 -1.52 -14.14 8.25
CA ILE A 153 -2.63 -15.08 8.32
C ILE A 153 -2.55 -15.78 9.67
N TYR A 154 -3.63 -15.68 10.45
CA TYR A 154 -3.80 -16.39 11.71
C TYR A 154 -4.45 -17.72 11.43
N ALA A 155 -3.79 -18.81 11.83
CA ALA A 155 -4.26 -20.15 11.57
C ALA A 155 -4.10 -21.03 12.80
N ARG A 156 -4.85 -22.14 12.82
CA ARG A 156 -4.73 -23.18 13.82
C ARG A 156 -4.71 -24.58 13.19
N ARG A 157 -4.11 -25.53 13.91
CA ARG A 157 -4.17 -26.98 13.60
C ARG A 157 -4.64 -27.75 14.81
N ARG A 158 -5.45 -28.79 14.60
CA ARG A 158 -6.02 -29.61 15.68
C ARG A 158 -5.05 -30.72 16.08
N GLN A 159 -4.80 -30.90 17.37
CA GLN A 159 -3.94 -31.95 17.98
C GLN A 159 -2.47 -31.89 17.55
N ASP A 160 -2.18 -32.16 16.27
CA ASP A 160 -0.84 -32.26 15.70
C ASP A 160 -0.62 -31.29 14.55
N MET A 161 0.65 -31.02 14.25
CA MET A 161 1.06 -30.17 13.13
C MET A 161 0.80 -30.76 11.75
N GLU A 162 0.57 -32.07 11.63
CA GLU A 162 0.32 -32.69 10.33
C GLU A 162 -1.15 -32.61 9.89
N GLN A 163 -2.02 -32.15 10.78
CA GLN A 163 -3.44 -31.99 10.49
C GLN A 163 -3.69 -30.77 9.59
N ALA A 164 -4.85 -30.78 8.93
CA ALA A 164 -5.27 -29.69 8.05
C ALA A 164 -5.26 -28.34 8.78
N GLU A 165 -4.72 -27.33 8.11
CA GLU A 165 -4.72 -25.95 8.58
C GLU A 165 -6.14 -25.37 8.50
N GLU A 166 -6.58 -24.75 9.59
CA GLU A 166 -7.80 -23.96 9.67
C GLU A 166 -7.44 -22.48 9.79
N ILE A 167 -7.83 -21.67 8.81
CA ILE A 167 -7.59 -20.23 8.80
C ILE A 167 -8.64 -19.55 9.66
N LEU A 168 -8.19 -18.80 10.67
CA LEU A 168 -9.06 -18.03 11.56
C LEU A 168 -9.27 -16.61 11.03
N LEU A 169 -8.20 -16.00 10.53
CA LEU A 169 -8.19 -14.62 10.06
C LEU A 169 -7.15 -14.45 8.97
N ASP A 170 -7.56 -14.00 7.79
CA ASP A 170 -6.66 -13.58 6.73
C ASP A 170 -6.64 -12.05 6.66
N GLY A 171 -5.54 -11.44 7.11
CA GLY A 171 -5.42 -9.99 7.11
C GLY A 171 -5.42 -9.38 5.72
N ASN A 172 -4.90 -10.07 4.70
CA ASN A 172 -4.80 -9.54 3.33
C ASN A 172 -6.18 -9.52 2.68
N ALA A 173 -6.96 -10.59 2.88
CA ALA A 173 -8.33 -10.64 2.39
C ALA A 173 -9.23 -9.57 3.02
N LEU A 174 -8.98 -9.22 4.28
CA LEU A 174 -9.71 -8.17 4.99
C LEU A 174 -9.23 -6.76 4.63
N ALA A 175 -7.93 -6.57 4.38
CA ALA A 175 -7.38 -5.30 3.95
C ALA A 175 -7.92 -4.89 2.58
N GLY A 176 -8.02 -5.84 1.63
CA GLY A 176 -8.50 -5.56 0.28
C GLY A 176 -7.70 -4.45 -0.39
N ASP A 177 -8.39 -3.43 -0.91
CA ASP A 177 -7.77 -2.24 -1.52
C ASP A 177 -7.75 -1.02 -0.55
N ALA A 178 -7.89 -1.22 0.76
CA ALA A 178 -7.85 -0.13 1.73
C ALA A 178 -6.44 0.48 1.81
N GLY A 179 -6.34 1.82 1.82
CA GLY A 179 -5.05 2.51 1.96
C GLY A 179 -4.38 2.34 3.33
N PHE A 180 -5.13 1.88 4.34
CA PHE A 180 -4.62 1.50 5.64
C PHE A 180 -5.52 0.42 6.26
N PHE A 181 -4.91 -0.64 6.77
CA PHE A 181 -5.58 -1.69 7.54
C PHE A 181 -4.71 -2.10 8.73
N GLN A 182 -5.34 -2.38 9.86
CA GLN A 182 -4.68 -2.82 11.08
C GLN A 182 -5.52 -3.85 11.81
N ILE A 183 -4.87 -4.94 12.23
CA ILE A 183 -5.46 -5.94 13.12
C ILE A 183 -5.16 -5.49 14.56
N GLY A 184 -6.21 -5.33 15.36
CA GLY A 184 -6.07 -4.97 16.78
C GLY A 184 -5.36 -6.06 17.58
N ASN A 185 -4.68 -5.64 18.66
CA ASN A 185 -4.08 -6.54 19.65
C ASN A 185 -5.11 -6.93 20.72
#